data_AF-A0A101I401-F1
#
_entry.id   AF-A0A101I401-F1
#
_cell.length_a   1.000
_cell.length_b   1.000
_cell.length_c   1.000
_cell.angle_alpha   90.00
_cell.angle_beta   90.00
_cell.angle_gamma   90.00
#
_symmetry.space_group_name_H-M   'P 1'
#
loop_
_entity.id
_entity.type
_entity.pdbx_description
1 polymer ?
#
loop_
_entity_poly.entity_id
_entity_poly.type
_entity_poly.pdbx_seq_one_letter_code
_entity_poly.pdbx_strand_id
1 'polypeptide(L)' 'MILKACLGLEIRGDEGEVVFWNPILPYYIQEVKLTGLSVGAGSIDLLLRRYGKDVTVNVLGREGQVVLEIVK' A
#
# COMPACT_ATOMS: atom_id res chain seq x y z
N MET A 1 1.14 -13.48 8.17
CA MET A 1 1.86 -12.18 8.15
C MET A 1 3.24 -12.36 7.54
N ILE A 2 3.40 -12.11 6.24
CA ILE A 2 4.73 -12.01 5.61
C ILE A 2 4.74 -10.74 4.75
N LEU A 3 3.67 -10.53 3.99
CA LEU A 3 3.57 -9.39 3.08
C LEU A 3 3.50 -8.03 3.78
N LYS A 4 2.77 -7.92 4.91
CA LYS A 4 2.71 -6.67 5.70
C LYS A 4 4.10 -6.19 6.14
N ALA A 5 4.96 -7.13 6.56
CA ALA A 5 6.31 -6.83 7.00
C ALA A 5 7.23 -6.39 5.84
N CYS A 6 7.10 -7.02 4.67
CA CYS A 6 7.89 -6.63 3.49
C CYS A 6 7.50 -5.25 2.95
N LEU A 7 6.23 -4.88 3.06
CA LEU A 7 5.74 -3.60 2.54
C LEU A 7 5.90 -2.43 3.50
N GLY A 8 6.24 -2.69 4.78
CA GLY A 8 6.19 -1.67 5.82
C GLY A 8 4.83 -0.98 5.89
N LEU A 9 3.75 -1.76 5.70
CA LEU A 9 2.38 -1.23 5.62
C LEU A 9 1.87 -0.87 7.01
N GLU A 10 1.54 0.41 7.19
CA GLU A 10 0.85 0.99 8.33
C GLU A 10 -0.47 1.61 7.87
N ILE A 11 -1.53 1.41 8.65
CA ILE A 11 -2.86 1.97 8.39
C ILE A 11 -3.23 2.78 9.62
N ARG A 12 -3.32 4.10 9.46
CA ARG A 12 -3.74 5.04 10.50
C ARG A 12 -5.19 5.42 10.22
N GLY A 13 -6.10 4.60 10.72
CA GLY A 13 -7.51 4.67 10.37
C GLY A 13 -8.21 5.94 10.88
N ASP A 14 -7.78 6.45 12.02
CA ASP A 14 -8.21 7.74 12.60
C ASP A 14 -7.79 8.95 11.75
N GLU A 15 -6.62 8.88 11.11
CA GLU A 15 -6.10 9.91 10.22
C GLU A 15 -6.56 9.73 8.76
N GLY A 16 -7.17 8.60 8.42
CA GLY A 16 -7.54 8.28 7.03
C GLY A 16 -6.32 7.96 6.16
N GLU A 17 -5.24 7.46 6.76
CA GLU A 17 -3.92 7.36 6.13
C GLU A 17 -3.45 5.91 5.91
N VAL A 18 -2.83 5.69 4.76
CA VAL A 18 -2.06 4.48 4.44
C VAL A 18 -0.62 4.87 4.20
N VAL A 19 0.28 4.30 4.98
CA VAL A 19 1.72 4.59 4.90
C VAL A 19 2.47 3.33 4.51
N PHE A 20 3.32 3.44 3.50
CA PHE A 20 4.29 2.40 3.13
C PHE A 20 5.70 2.85 3.51
N TRP A 21 6.31 2.17 4.46
CA TRP A 21 7.68 2.39 4.90
C TRP A 21 8.65 1.48 4.15
N ASN A 22 9.49 2.05 3.30
CA ASN A 22 10.49 1.32 2.52
C ASN A 22 9.93 0.04 1.86
N PRO A 23 8.84 0.14 1.08
CA PRO A 23 8.15 -1.03 0.59
C PRO A 23 9.05 -1.84 -0.34
N ILE A 24 9.23 -3.12 0.01
CA ILE A 24 9.91 -4.09 -0.84
C ILE A 24 8.98 -5.26 -1.17
N LEU A 25 9.13 -5.80 -2.38
CA LEU A 25 8.55 -7.09 -2.73
C LEU A 25 9.63 -8.16 -2.62
N PRO A 26 9.35 -9.32 -2.00
CA PRO A 26 10.22 -10.50 -2.07
C PRO A 26 10.41 -10.97 -3.51
N TYR A 27 11.62 -11.41 -3.91
CA TYR A 27 12.02 -11.65 -5.31
C TYR A 27 11.05 -12.49 -6.16
N TYR A 28 10.30 -13.40 -5.54
CA TYR A 28 9.31 -14.27 -6.19
C TYR A 28 7.95 -13.60 -6.44
N ILE A 29 7.70 -12.41 -5.87
CA ILE A 29 6.49 -11.63 -6.04
C ILE A 29 6.77 -10.49 -7.04
N GLN A 30 6.02 -10.46 -8.13
CA GLN A 30 6.09 -9.40 -9.15
C GLN A 30 5.10 -8.28 -8.89
N GLU A 31 3.88 -8.63 -8.44
CA GLU A 31 2.86 -7.66 -8.10
C GLU A 31 1.98 -8.11 -6.93
N VAL A 32 1.39 -7.13 -6.26
CA VAL A 32 0.39 -7.30 -5.20
C VAL A 32 -0.73 -6.30 -5.47
N LYS A 33 -1.96 -6.81 -5.56
CA LYS A 33 -3.16 -5.98 -5.60
C LYS A 33 -3.82 -6.00 -4.22
N LEU A 34 -4.02 -4.83 -3.63
CA LEU A 34 -4.84 -4.63 -2.45
C LEU A 34 -6.17 -4.02 -2.92
N THR A 35 -7.29 -4.64 -2.57
CA THR A 35 -8.62 -4.19 -2.99
C THR A 35 -9.52 -4.01 -1.78
N GLY A 36 -10.29 -2.93 -1.76
CA GLY A 36 -11.22 -2.57 -0.70
C GLY A 36 -10.52 -2.31 0.63
N LEU A 37 -9.30 -1.77 0.62
CA LEU A 37 -8.59 -1.47 1.86
C LEU A 37 -9.32 -0.32 2.58
N SER A 38 -10.11 -0.65 3.60
CA SER A 38 -10.84 0.33 4.39
C SER A 38 -9.91 1.10 5.33
N VAL A 39 -10.04 2.43 5.32
CA VAL A 39 -9.22 3.35 6.11
C VAL A 39 -10.10 4.50 6.59
N GLY A 40 -10.34 4.56 7.90
CA GLY A 40 -11.31 5.49 8.47
C GLY A 40 -12.70 5.30 7.84
N ALA A 41 -13.25 6.38 7.29
CA ALA A 41 -14.54 6.37 6.58
C ALA A 41 -14.42 6.14 5.06
N GLY A 42 -13.21 5.87 4.55
CA GLY A 42 -12.93 5.68 3.13
C GLY A 42 -12.37 4.29 2.79
N SER A 43 -12.10 4.09 1.51
CA SER A 43 -11.46 2.88 1.00
C SER A 43 -10.48 3.19 -0.13
N ILE A 44 -9.51 2.31 -0.34
CA ILE A 44 -8.51 2.45 -1.41
C ILE A 44 -8.13 1.11 -2.03
N ASP A 45 -8.00 1.10 -3.35
CA ASP A 45 -7.45 0.00 -4.13
C ASP A 45 -6.04 0.38 -4.58
N LEU A 46 -5.06 -0.50 -4.32
CA LEU A 46 -3.66 -0.28 -4.61
C LEU A 46 -3.07 -1.41 -5.44
N LEU A 47 -2.16 -1.08 -6.33
CA LEU A 47 -1.34 -2.03 -7.08
C LEU A 47 0.13 -1.74 -6.84
N LEU A 48 0.78 -2.64 -6.12
CA LEU A 48 2.20 -2.63 -5.91
C LEU A 48 2.88 -3.50 -6.96
N ARG A 49 3.87 -2.95 -7.67
CA ARG A 49 4.62 -3.66 -8.71
C ARG A 49 6.10 -3.49 -8.52
N ARG A 50 6.85 -4.59 -8.65
CA ARG A 50 8.30 -4.56 -8.66
C ARG A 50 8.80 -3.77 -9.86
N TYR A 51 9.75 -2.88 -9.61
CA TYR A 51 10.53 -2.20 -10.62
C TYR A 51 12.01 -2.31 -10.28
N GLY A 52 12.67 -3.34 -10.82
CA GLY A 52 14.03 -3.68 -10.43
C GLY A 52 14.14 -4.05 -8.95
N LYS A 53 14.85 -3.23 -8.17
CA LYS A 53 14.99 -3.37 -6.71
C LYS A 53 13.97 -2.55 -5.92
N ASP A 54 13.24 -1.66 -6.58
CA ASP A 54 12.21 -0.81 -5.98
C ASP A 54 10.80 -1.41 -6.17
N VAL A 55 9.84 -0.78 -5.49
CA VAL A 55 8.41 -1.04 -5.65
C VAL A 55 7.72 0.25 -6.05
N THR A 56 6.87 0.15 -7.06
CA THR A 56 5.93 1.20 -7.45
C THR A 56 4.59 0.94 -6.78
N VAL A 57 3.91 1.98 -6.31
CA VAL A 57 2.56 1.91 -5.72
C VAL A 57 1.64 2.74 -6.59
N ASN A 58 0.61 2.11 -7.15
CA ASN A 58 -0.38 2.77 -8.00
C ASN A 58 -1.73 2.74 -7.30
N VAL A 59 -2.45 3.86 -7.32
CA VAL A 59 -3.84 3.92 -6.85
C VAL A 59 -4.74 3.49 -8.01
N LEU A 60 -5.49 2.41 -7.82
CA LEU A 60 -6.45 1.91 -8.81
C LEU A 60 -7.86 2.49 -8.60
N GLY A 61 -8.19 2.82 -7.35
CA GLY A 61 -9.49 3.36 -6.95
C GLY A 61 -9.39 3.95 -5.54
N ARG A 62 -10.18 4.97 -5.26
CA ARG A 62 -10.25 5.60 -3.94
C ARG A 62 -11.66 6.13 -3.73
N GLU A 63 -12.24 5.78 -2.58
CA GLU A 63 -13.55 6.27 -2.15
C GLU A 63 -13.41 6.98 -0.80
N GLY A 64 -14.04 8.14 -0.67
CA GLY A 64 -13.87 8.99 0.51
C GLY A 64 -12.48 9.62 0.61
N GLN A 65 -12.19 10.22 1.77
CA GLN A 65 -10.91 10.87 2.03
C GLN A 65 -9.92 9.83 2.57
N VAL A 66 -9.01 9.40 1.69
CA VAL A 66 -7.88 8.54 2.07
C VAL A 66 -6.60 9.21 1.58
N VAL A 67 -5.59 9.28 2.43
CA VAL A 67 -4.25 9.78 2.09
C VAL A 67 -3.31 8.58 1.94
N LEU A 68 -2.44 8.64 0.93
CA LEU A 68 -1.41 7.62 0.70
C LEU A 68 -0.06 8.31 0.81
N GLU A 69 0.80 7.80 1.69
CA GLU A 69 2.16 8.26 1.87
C GLU A 69 3.15 7.12 1.61
N ILE A 70 4.26 7.44 0.95
CA ILE A 70 5.36 6.51 0.69
C ILE A 70 6.62 7.12 1.28
N VAL A 71 7.15 6.47 2.31
CA VAL A 71 8.39 6.89 2.97
C VAL A 71 9.52 5.96 2.52
N LYS A 72 10.60 6.54 2.00
CA LYS A 72 11.83 5.84 1.62
C LYS A 72 12.92 6.08 2.68
#